data_AF-A0A2V9P667-F1
#
_entry.id   AF-A0A2V9P667-F1
#
_cell.length_a   1.000
_cell.length_b   1.000
_cell.length_c   1.000
_cell.angle_alpha   90.00
_cell.angle_beta   90.00
_cell.angle_gamma   90.00
#
_symmetry.space_group_name_H-M   'P 1'
#
loop_
_entity.id
_entity.type
_entity.pdbx_description
1 polymer ?
#
loop_
_entity_poly.entity_id
_entity_poly.type
_entity_poly.pdbx_seq_one_letter_code
_entity_poly.pdbx_strand_id
1 'polypeptide(L)'
;MTFSSTGANSKPVLDESGFQQLLAAAYVLQQHNDSLRAKDPRLDAAWIFSQIAEAETLLRQGVLDFPQASSVIGERLCKMTGAMTVTVCLLENESVQCVSENGVAARSPGHSVSASSQAAIDRLKNGRQFQSLDTQADARLDTQLCSELGVRSLLVVPIQKSDQTTGLIEVRWGLSNALHECDVRTSRLMANLLSEMLERGDKPLSQHSPSWFSDQAPEQPEAPEYDPVVPVQKIETNESNAARAEHDLASHCRVCGRPFSGEEAF
;
A
#
# COMPACT_ATOMS: atom_id res chain seq x y z
N MET A 1 -72.57 -20.15 -28.90
CA MET A 1 -71.38 -19.56 -29.57
C MET A 1 -71.04 -18.30 -28.79
N THR A 2 -70.22 -18.41 -27.73
CA THR A 2 -68.74 -18.23 -27.68
C THR A 2 -68.27 -16.82 -27.98
N PHE A 3 -67.81 -16.12 -26.93
CA PHE A 3 -66.65 -15.20 -26.84
C PHE A 3 -66.44 -14.98 -25.33
N SER A 4 -65.26 -14.87 -24.72
CA SER A 4 -63.86 -14.95 -25.14
C SER A 4 -63.07 -15.23 -23.86
N SER A 5 -62.02 -16.05 -23.95
CA SER A 5 -61.03 -16.19 -22.88
C SER A 5 -59.91 -15.18 -23.12
N THR A 6 -59.70 -14.26 -22.18
CA THR A 6 -58.53 -13.37 -22.12
C THR A 6 -57.69 -13.79 -20.93
N GLY A 7 -56.45 -14.16 -21.20
CA GLY A 7 -55.47 -14.54 -20.18
C GLY A 7 -54.12 -14.81 -20.82
N ALA A 8 -53.53 -13.82 -21.48
CA ALA A 8 -52.16 -13.91 -21.97
C ALA A 8 -51.20 -13.69 -20.79
N ASN A 9 -50.61 -14.78 -20.32
CA ASN A 9 -49.58 -14.82 -19.31
C ASN A 9 -48.22 -14.56 -20.01
N SER A 10 -47.85 -13.30 -20.23
CA SER A 10 -46.58 -12.97 -20.88
C SER A 10 -45.41 -13.21 -19.92
N LYS A 11 -44.65 -14.28 -20.18
CA LYS A 11 -43.35 -14.53 -19.54
C LYS A 11 -42.44 -13.33 -19.81
N PRO A 12 -41.68 -12.84 -18.81
CA PRO A 12 -40.69 -11.80 -19.06
C PRO A 12 -39.63 -12.36 -20.01
N VAL A 13 -39.59 -11.86 -21.23
CA VAL A 13 -38.53 -12.15 -22.20
C VAL A 13 -37.38 -11.20 -21.86
N LEU A 14 -36.27 -11.74 -21.39
CA LEU A 14 -35.04 -10.97 -21.21
C LEU A 14 -34.50 -10.59 -22.59
N ASP A 15 -34.29 -9.30 -22.81
CA ASP A 15 -33.57 -8.81 -23.98
C ASP A 15 -32.06 -9.09 -23.86
N GLU A 16 -31.32 -8.86 -24.93
CA GLU A 16 -29.89 -9.19 -24.99
C GLU A 16 -29.07 -8.46 -23.91
N SER A 17 -29.39 -7.19 -23.66
CA SER A 17 -28.78 -6.38 -22.59
C SER A 17 -29.12 -6.95 -21.20
N GLY A 18 -30.38 -7.30 -20.94
CA GLY A 18 -30.79 -7.93 -19.68
C GLY A 18 -30.13 -9.29 -19.46
N PHE A 19 -29.96 -10.07 -20.52
CA PHE A 19 -29.25 -11.35 -20.48
C PHE A 19 -27.74 -11.17 -20.19
N GLN A 20 -27.09 -10.21 -20.85
CA GLN A 20 -25.68 -9.86 -20.58
C GLN A 20 -25.47 -9.39 -19.14
N GLN A 21 -26.38 -8.55 -18.63
CA GLN A 21 -26.30 -8.05 -17.25
C GLN A 21 -26.49 -9.17 -16.23
N LEU A 22 -27.40 -10.12 -16.51
CA LEU A 22 -27.60 -11.30 -15.69
C LEU A 22 -26.38 -12.23 -15.70
N LEU A 23 -25.75 -12.45 -16.87
CA LEU A 23 -24.50 -13.21 -16.96
C LEU A 23 -23.36 -12.55 -16.20
N ALA A 24 -23.21 -11.23 -16.29
CA ALA A 24 -22.21 -10.49 -15.53
C ALA A 24 -22.43 -10.62 -14.01
N ALA A 25 -23.68 -10.46 -13.55
CA ALA A 25 -24.03 -10.65 -12.14
C ALA A 25 -23.80 -12.10 -11.66
N ALA A 26 -24.16 -13.09 -12.49
CA ALA A 26 -23.94 -14.50 -12.19
C ALA A 26 -22.44 -14.83 -12.12
N TYR A 27 -21.62 -14.25 -13.01
CA TYR A 27 -20.16 -14.41 -12.98
C TYR A 27 -19.55 -13.84 -11.69
N VAL A 28 -19.96 -12.63 -11.27
CA VAL A 28 -19.51 -12.03 -10.01
C VAL A 28 -19.88 -12.91 -8.80
N LEU A 29 -21.11 -13.43 -8.77
CA LEU A 29 -21.56 -14.34 -7.71
C LEU A 29 -20.82 -15.68 -7.73
N GLN A 30 -20.54 -16.22 -8.92
CA GLN A 30 -19.78 -17.45 -9.06
C GLN A 30 -18.34 -17.26 -8.57
N GLN A 31 -17.68 -16.17 -8.98
CA GLN A 31 -16.34 -15.81 -8.54
C GLN A 31 -16.29 -15.63 -7.01
N HIS A 32 -17.29 -14.98 -6.41
CA HIS A 32 -17.40 -14.84 -4.96
C HIS A 32 -17.61 -16.19 -4.26
N ASN A 33 -18.44 -17.07 -4.81
CA ASN A 33 -18.64 -18.41 -4.25
C ASN A 33 -17.40 -19.30 -4.40
N ASP A 34 -16.68 -19.21 -5.50
CA ASP A 34 -15.43 -19.94 -5.74
C ASP A 34 -14.33 -19.46 -4.78
N SER A 35 -14.27 -18.14 -4.53
CA SER A 35 -13.46 -17.51 -3.48
C SER A 35 -13.76 -18.08 -2.09
N LEU A 36 -15.04 -18.14 -1.70
CA LEU A 36 -15.47 -18.75 -0.43
C LEU A 36 -15.20 -20.26 -0.35
N ARG A 37 -15.13 -20.94 -1.49
CA ARG A 37 -14.88 -22.39 -1.59
C ARG A 37 -13.41 -22.75 -1.65
N ALA A 38 -12.52 -21.79 -1.89
CA ALA A 38 -11.08 -22.03 -1.83
C ALA A 38 -10.70 -22.47 -0.40
N LYS A 39 -10.27 -23.72 -0.25
CA LYS A 39 -9.82 -24.26 1.05
C LYS A 39 -8.56 -23.57 1.57
N ASP A 40 -7.81 -22.94 0.67
CA ASP A 40 -6.65 -22.11 0.96
C ASP A 40 -6.85 -20.73 0.29
N PRO A 41 -7.03 -19.64 1.07
CA PRO A 41 -7.17 -18.28 0.55
C PRO A 41 -6.01 -17.85 -0.37
N ARG A 42 -4.83 -18.47 -0.23
CA ARG A 42 -3.66 -18.22 -1.10
C ARG A 42 -3.90 -18.63 -2.56
N LEU A 43 -4.89 -19.49 -2.81
CA LEU A 43 -5.26 -20.00 -4.13
C LEU A 43 -6.43 -19.24 -4.77
N ASP A 44 -7.05 -18.31 -4.04
CA ASP A 44 -8.09 -17.44 -4.57
C ASP A 44 -7.46 -16.31 -5.40
N ALA A 45 -7.24 -16.61 -6.68
CA ALA A 45 -6.65 -15.67 -7.62
C ALA A 45 -7.42 -14.34 -7.70
N ALA A 46 -8.75 -14.37 -7.62
CA ALA A 46 -9.58 -13.18 -7.70
C ALA A 46 -9.30 -12.21 -6.54
N TRP A 47 -9.29 -12.75 -5.32
CA TRP A 47 -9.00 -11.96 -4.14
C TRP A 47 -7.54 -11.48 -4.13
N ILE A 48 -6.59 -12.34 -4.50
CA ILE A 48 -5.17 -11.97 -4.65
C ILE A 48 -5.00 -10.80 -5.62
N PHE A 49 -5.64 -10.82 -6.79
CA PHE A 49 -5.58 -9.73 -7.75
C PHE A 49 -6.20 -8.43 -7.21
N SER A 50 -7.32 -8.49 -6.48
CA SER A 50 -7.90 -7.33 -5.81
C SER A 50 -6.90 -6.70 -4.83
N GLN A 51 -6.25 -7.52 -4.00
CA GLN A 51 -5.24 -7.05 -3.05
C GLN A 51 -4.04 -6.40 -3.73
N ILE A 52 -3.61 -6.88 -4.90
CA ILE A 52 -2.50 -6.27 -5.66
C ILE A 52 -2.96 -4.95 -6.30
N ALA A 53 -4.10 -4.95 -7.00
CA ALA A 53 -4.58 -3.77 -7.74
C ALA A 53 -4.91 -2.59 -6.82
N GLU A 54 -5.51 -2.86 -5.65
CA GLU A 54 -5.76 -1.83 -4.64
C GLU A 54 -4.45 -1.30 -4.04
N ALA A 55 -3.45 -2.15 -3.80
CA ALA A 55 -2.14 -1.70 -3.30
C ALA A 55 -1.44 -0.81 -4.33
N GLU A 56 -1.43 -1.22 -5.59
CA GLU A 56 -0.91 -0.44 -6.71
C GLU A 56 -1.61 0.93 -6.80
N THR A 57 -2.93 0.96 -6.70
CA THR A 57 -3.72 2.20 -6.72
C THR A 57 -3.30 3.15 -5.60
N LEU A 58 -3.20 2.65 -4.36
CA LEU A 58 -2.77 3.45 -3.21
C LEU A 58 -1.34 4.00 -3.38
N LEU A 59 -0.41 3.16 -3.83
CA LEU A 59 0.99 3.56 -4.05
C LEU A 59 1.16 4.51 -5.25
N ARG A 60 0.27 4.45 -6.24
CA ARG A 60 0.30 5.36 -7.41
C ARG A 60 -0.28 6.73 -7.12
N GLN A 61 -1.27 6.83 -6.24
CA GLN A 61 -1.83 8.11 -5.81
C GLN A 61 -0.79 9.01 -5.13
N GLY A 62 0.32 8.45 -4.63
CA GLY A 62 1.42 9.22 -4.05
C GLY A 62 1.10 9.86 -2.70
N VAL A 63 0.03 9.40 -2.04
CA VAL A 63 -0.42 9.90 -0.73
C VAL A 63 0.40 9.30 0.42
N LEU A 64 1.02 8.13 0.20
CA LEU A 64 1.77 7.39 1.19
C LEU A 64 3.28 7.62 1.04
N ASP A 65 3.98 7.82 2.16
CA ASP A 65 5.43 7.72 2.20
C ASP A 65 5.91 6.25 2.20
N PHE A 66 7.23 6.03 2.09
CA PHE A 66 7.79 4.67 2.02
C PHE A 66 7.47 3.80 3.23
N PRO A 67 7.60 4.28 4.49
CA PRO A 67 7.14 3.54 5.66
C PRO A 67 5.66 3.15 5.61
N GLN A 68 4.76 4.07 5.25
CA GLN A 68 3.32 3.81 5.17
C GLN A 68 2.99 2.80 4.07
N ALA A 69 3.56 2.97 2.87
CA ALA A 69 3.41 2.03 1.77
C ALA A 69 3.93 0.62 2.15
N SER A 70 5.08 0.56 2.84
CA SER A 70 5.66 -0.69 3.33
C SER A 70 4.77 -1.37 4.36
N SER A 71 4.07 -0.61 5.20
CA SER A 71 3.07 -1.16 6.14
C SER A 71 1.89 -1.76 5.40
N VAL A 72 1.30 -1.03 4.44
CA VAL A 72 0.16 -1.51 3.63
C VAL A 72 0.53 -2.77 2.86
N ILE A 73 1.71 -2.80 2.23
CA ILE A 73 2.22 -3.97 1.52
C ILE A 73 2.41 -5.15 2.48
N GLY A 74 3.03 -4.92 3.65
CA GLY A 74 3.28 -5.96 4.64
C GLY A 74 1.99 -6.57 5.19
N GLU A 75 0.99 -5.76 5.55
CA GLU A 75 -0.31 -6.23 6.02
C GLU A 75 -1.05 -7.08 4.99
N ARG A 76 -1.04 -6.65 3.72
CA ARG A 76 -1.66 -7.40 2.63
C ARG A 76 -0.94 -8.72 2.41
N LEU A 77 0.40 -8.73 2.41
CA LEU A 77 1.17 -9.96 2.30
C LEU A 77 0.91 -10.91 3.46
N CYS A 78 0.77 -10.44 4.71
CA CYS A 78 0.38 -11.29 5.83
C CYS A 78 -0.95 -12.00 5.56
N LYS A 79 -1.97 -11.27 5.08
CA LYS A 79 -3.27 -11.85 4.73
C LYS A 79 -3.15 -12.84 3.57
N MET A 80 -2.44 -12.45 2.52
CA MET A 80 -2.35 -13.21 1.26
C MET A 80 -1.54 -14.48 1.38
N THR A 81 -0.54 -14.50 2.26
CA THR A 81 0.39 -15.62 2.43
C THR A 81 0.17 -16.38 3.73
N GLY A 82 -0.76 -15.95 4.59
CA GLY A 82 -0.94 -16.52 5.94
C GLY A 82 0.35 -16.54 6.79
N ALA A 83 1.28 -15.62 6.52
CA ALA A 83 2.53 -15.51 7.25
C ALA A 83 2.30 -14.98 8.67
N MET A 84 3.15 -15.41 9.61
CA MET A 84 3.09 -14.88 10.97
C MET A 84 3.63 -13.45 11.04
N THR A 85 4.59 -13.14 10.15
CA THR A 85 5.20 -11.82 10.04
C THR A 85 5.64 -11.56 8.61
N VAL A 86 5.53 -10.30 8.19
CA VAL A 86 6.15 -9.75 6.98
C VAL A 86 6.91 -8.50 7.37
N THR A 87 8.19 -8.49 7.05
CA THR A 87 9.13 -7.41 7.37
C THR A 87 9.64 -6.79 6.07
N VAL A 88 9.56 -5.48 5.95
CA VAL A 88 10.17 -4.72 4.84
C VAL A 88 11.40 -4.02 5.37
N CYS A 89 12.53 -4.22 4.70
CA CYS A 89 13.81 -3.60 5.07
C CYS A 89 14.42 -2.83 3.90
N LEU A 90 15.15 -1.77 4.22
CA LEU A 90 16.07 -1.09 3.31
C LEU A 90 17.51 -1.50 3.62
N LEU A 91 18.33 -1.59 2.58
CA LEU A 91 19.75 -1.87 2.65
C LEU A 91 20.50 -0.57 2.39
N GLU A 92 21.14 -0.02 3.43
CA GLU A 92 21.94 1.21 3.34
C GLU A 92 23.34 0.97 3.88
N ASN A 93 24.38 1.18 3.08
CA ASN A 93 25.79 1.15 3.51
C ASN A 93 26.15 -0.07 4.39
N GLU A 94 25.82 -1.28 3.93
CA GLU A 94 26.03 -2.56 4.64
C GLU A 94 25.17 -2.74 5.92
N SER A 95 24.31 -1.79 6.24
CA SER A 95 23.32 -1.89 7.32
C SER A 95 21.94 -2.25 6.77
N VAL A 96 21.15 -2.94 7.58
CA VAL A 96 19.77 -3.28 7.27
C VAL A 96 18.86 -2.53 8.22
N GLN A 97 18.03 -1.65 7.67
CA GLN A 97 17.03 -0.90 8.41
C GLN A 97 15.67 -1.55 8.22
N CYS A 98 15.06 -2.01 9.31
CA CYS A 98 13.66 -2.43 9.29
C CYS A 98 12.75 -1.19 9.16
N VAL A 99 11.99 -1.12 8.08
CA VAL A 99 11.07 -0.01 7.79
C VAL A 99 9.68 -0.32 8.30
N SER A 100 9.20 -1.55 8.10
CA SER A 100 7.92 -2.02 8.63
C SER A 100 8.01 -3.49 9.02
N GLU A 101 7.28 -3.86 10.07
CA GLU A 101 7.05 -5.26 10.43
C GLU A 101 5.57 -5.44 10.77
N ASN A 102 4.92 -6.39 10.10
CA ASN A 102 3.48 -6.59 10.15
C ASN A 102 3.17 -8.04 10.44
N GLY A 103 2.02 -8.33 11.08
CA GLY A 103 1.55 -9.69 11.34
C GLY A 103 1.30 -9.97 12.81
N VAL A 104 0.69 -11.12 13.10
CA VAL A 104 0.26 -11.51 14.46
C VAL A 104 1.42 -11.69 15.44
N ALA A 105 2.62 -11.94 14.93
CA ALA A 105 3.83 -12.08 15.73
C ALA A 105 4.69 -10.80 15.75
N ALA A 106 4.26 -9.72 15.09
CA ALA A 106 4.97 -8.45 15.11
C ALA A 106 4.81 -7.80 16.50
N ARG A 107 5.91 -7.63 17.23
CA ARG A 107 5.93 -6.97 18.55
C ARG A 107 6.61 -5.59 18.51
N SER A 108 7.46 -5.37 17.52
CA SER A 108 8.20 -4.16 17.17
C SER A 108 8.91 -4.42 15.83
N PRO A 109 9.43 -3.43 15.09
CA PRO A 109 10.32 -3.69 13.95
C PRO A 109 11.42 -4.68 14.35
N GLY A 110 11.35 -5.89 13.80
CA GLY A 110 12.27 -6.98 14.11
C GLY A 110 13.51 -6.93 13.21
N HIS A 111 14.53 -7.70 13.59
CA HIS A 111 15.68 -7.92 12.72
C HIS A 111 15.28 -8.84 11.57
N SER A 112 15.80 -8.56 10.37
CA SER A 112 15.72 -9.50 9.25
C SER A 112 16.66 -10.68 9.52
N VAL A 113 16.13 -11.90 9.48
CA VAL A 113 16.91 -13.13 9.63
C VAL A 113 17.78 -13.35 8.39
N SER A 114 17.26 -12.98 7.22
CA SER A 114 17.99 -13.13 5.97
C SER A 114 19.10 -12.11 5.79
N ALA A 115 18.97 -10.93 6.40
CA ALA A 115 20.01 -9.92 6.41
C ALA A 115 21.32 -10.38 7.07
N SER A 116 21.26 -11.30 8.04
CA SER A 116 22.45 -11.89 8.67
C SER A 116 23.03 -13.08 7.89
N SER A 117 22.37 -13.51 6.81
CA SER A 117 22.80 -14.62 5.95
C SER A 117 23.52 -14.11 4.71
N GLN A 118 24.84 -14.35 4.62
CA GLN A 118 25.60 -14.02 3.41
C GLN A 118 25.01 -14.69 2.16
N ALA A 119 24.59 -15.96 2.28
CA ALA A 119 24.01 -16.70 1.17
C ALA A 119 22.66 -16.13 0.70
N ALA A 120 21.89 -15.52 1.60
CA ALA A 120 20.68 -14.80 1.24
C ALA A 120 21.03 -13.48 0.54
N ILE A 121 21.91 -12.67 1.13
CA ILE A 121 22.38 -11.41 0.55
C ILE A 121 22.95 -11.60 -0.86
N ASP A 122 23.79 -12.61 -1.08
CA ASP A 122 24.39 -12.88 -2.39
C ASP A 122 23.32 -13.21 -3.45
N ARG A 123 22.28 -13.97 -3.10
CA ARG A 123 21.17 -14.22 -4.03
C ARG A 123 20.38 -12.95 -4.32
N LEU A 124 20.08 -12.17 -3.27
CA LEU A 124 19.31 -10.95 -3.38
C LEU A 124 20.05 -9.90 -4.23
N LYS A 125 21.38 -9.79 -4.10
CA LYS A 125 22.22 -8.92 -4.94
C LYS A 125 22.17 -9.30 -6.43
N ASN A 126 21.88 -10.57 -6.75
CA ASN A 126 21.67 -11.05 -8.12
C ASN A 126 20.19 -10.97 -8.57
N GLY A 127 19.33 -10.24 -7.85
CA GLY A 127 17.90 -10.14 -8.15
C GLY A 127 17.10 -11.42 -7.89
N ARG A 128 17.70 -12.41 -7.21
CA ARG A 128 17.06 -13.71 -6.95
C ARG A 128 16.50 -13.73 -5.53
N GLN A 129 15.33 -14.34 -5.39
CA GLN A 129 14.75 -14.61 -4.08
C GLN A 129 15.57 -15.63 -3.30
N PHE A 130 15.54 -15.52 -1.98
CA PHE A 130 16.03 -16.53 -1.04
C PHE A 130 14.83 -17.21 -0.37
N GLN A 131 14.93 -18.52 -0.17
CA GLN A 131 13.88 -19.27 0.53
C GLN A 131 14.50 -20.39 1.36
N SER A 132 13.84 -20.68 2.49
CA SER A 132 14.12 -21.80 3.36
C SER A 132 12.81 -22.48 3.76
N LEU A 133 12.70 -23.78 3.49
CA LEU A 133 11.52 -24.57 3.85
C LEU A 133 11.59 -25.10 5.29
N ASP A 134 12.79 -25.22 5.86
CA ASP A 134 12.98 -25.50 7.27
C ASP A 134 14.23 -24.78 7.77
N THR A 135 14.04 -23.67 8.49
CA THR A 135 15.15 -22.85 8.98
C THR A 135 16.08 -23.60 9.93
N GLN A 136 15.60 -24.62 10.63
CA GLN A 136 16.42 -25.42 11.55
C GLN A 136 17.27 -26.47 10.84
N ALA A 137 16.97 -26.75 9.58
CA ALA A 137 17.77 -27.65 8.73
C ALA A 137 18.61 -26.87 7.69
N ASP A 138 18.53 -25.55 7.67
CA ASP A 138 19.16 -24.71 6.65
C ASP A 138 20.42 -24.03 7.19
N ALA A 139 21.58 -24.65 6.94
CA ALA A 139 22.88 -24.17 7.38
C ALA A 139 23.27 -22.77 6.83
N ARG A 140 22.47 -22.21 5.91
CA ARG A 140 22.67 -20.84 5.40
C ARG A 140 22.15 -19.78 6.35
N LEU A 141 21.36 -20.15 7.37
CA LEU A 141 20.71 -19.24 8.31
C LEU A 141 21.26 -19.40 9.73
N ASP A 142 21.10 -18.35 10.54
CA ASP A 142 21.28 -18.43 11.98
C ASP A 142 20.09 -19.17 12.61
N THR A 143 20.31 -20.46 12.91
CA THR A 143 19.28 -21.33 13.49
C THR A 143 18.83 -20.89 14.87
N GLN A 144 19.73 -20.26 15.66
CA GLN A 144 19.41 -19.78 17.00
C GLN A 144 18.49 -18.58 16.92
N LEU A 145 18.83 -17.58 16.10
CA LEU A 145 17.97 -16.42 15.85
C LEU A 145 16.60 -16.84 15.31
N CYS A 146 16.57 -17.80 14.37
CA CYS A 146 15.31 -18.35 13.87
C CYS A 146 14.47 -18.97 14.99
N SER A 147 15.10 -19.71 15.91
CA SER A 147 14.43 -20.34 17.05
C SER A 147 13.88 -19.29 18.02
N GLU A 148 14.65 -18.25 18.34
CA GLU A 148 14.25 -17.15 19.22
C GLU A 148 13.04 -16.38 18.66
N LEU A 149 13.00 -16.20 17.34
CA LEU A 149 11.90 -15.53 16.63
C LEU A 149 10.73 -16.48 16.29
N GLY A 150 10.83 -17.79 16.57
CA GLY A 150 9.81 -18.77 16.24
C GLY A 150 9.64 -19.05 14.74
N VAL A 151 10.64 -18.72 13.92
CA VAL A 151 10.61 -18.83 12.46
C VAL A 151 11.03 -20.24 12.04
N ARG A 152 10.17 -20.94 11.31
CA ARG A 152 10.42 -22.31 10.81
C ARG A 152 10.54 -22.41 9.30
N SER A 153 10.00 -21.45 8.55
CA SER A 153 10.29 -21.28 7.13
C SER A 153 10.21 -19.81 6.76
N LEU A 154 10.90 -19.40 5.68
CA LEU A 154 10.91 -18.01 5.24
C LEU A 154 11.14 -17.86 3.73
N LEU A 155 10.68 -16.72 3.22
CA LEU A 155 10.87 -16.21 1.87
C LEU A 155 11.43 -14.81 1.94
N VAL A 156 12.36 -14.49 1.06
CA VAL A 156 12.91 -13.15 0.94
C VAL A 156 12.96 -12.78 -0.52
N VAL A 157 12.30 -11.69 -0.88
CA VAL A 157 12.31 -11.14 -2.24
C VAL A 157 13.01 -9.78 -2.23
N PRO A 158 13.89 -9.50 -3.21
CA PRO A 158 14.57 -8.22 -3.28
C PRO A 158 13.62 -7.10 -3.72
N ILE A 159 13.81 -5.90 -3.19
CA ILE A 159 13.30 -4.65 -3.72
C ILE A 159 14.46 -4.04 -4.51
N GLN A 160 14.26 -3.78 -5.80
CA GLN A 160 15.33 -3.36 -6.70
C GLN A 160 15.06 -1.96 -7.25
N LYS A 161 16.11 -1.17 -7.39
CA LYS A 161 16.07 0.14 -8.05
C LYS A 161 17.24 0.20 -9.02
N SER A 162 16.96 0.46 -10.30
CA SER A 162 18.00 0.51 -11.33
C SER A 162 18.95 -0.71 -11.31
N ASP A 163 18.37 -1.91 -11.19
CA ASP A 163 19.07 -3.21 -11.10
C ASP A 163 19.94 -3.42 -9.84
N GLN A 164 19.88 -2.51 -8.87
CA GLN A 164 20.52 -2.67 -7.57
C GLN A 164 19.51 -3.02 -6.49
N THR A 165 19.85 -3.97 -5.64
CA THR A 165 19.01 -4.35 -4.49
C THR A 165 19.11 -3.29 -3.40
N THR A 166 18.06 -2.49 -3.25
CA THR A 166 17.95 -1.40 -2.26
C THR A 166 17.21 -1.81 -1.00
N GLY A 167 16.51 -2.95 -1.03
CA GLY A 167 15.75 -3.45 0.09
C GLY A 167 15.33 -4.89 -0.10
N LEU A 168 14.52 -5.38 0.84
CA LEU A 168 13.93 -6.71 0.79
C LEU A 168 12.57 -6.73 1.47
N ILE A 169 11.76 -7.71 1.08
CA ILE A 169 10.59 -8.14 1.86
C ILE A 169 10.91 -9.55 2.37
N GLU A 170 10.89 -9.74 3.68
CA GLU A 170 11.04 -11.01 4.37
C GLU A 170 9.68 -11.48 4.90
N VAL A 171 9.22 -12.64 4.44
CA VAL A 171 7.97 -13.28 4.84
C VAL A 171 8.31 -14.51 5.69
N ARG A 172 7.72 -14.61 6.89
CA ARG A 172 8.08 -15.61 7.90
C ARG A 172 6.88 -16.44 8.34
N TRP A 173 7.09 -17.75 8.46
CA TRP A 173 6.09 -18.69 8.97
C TRP A 173 6.62 -19.49 10.16
N GLY A 174 5.71 -19.86 11.07
CA GLY A 174 6.02 -20.67 12.26
C GLY A 174 5.98 -22.17 12.03
N LEU A 175 5.71 -22.60 10.81
CA LEU A 175 5.72 -24.00 10.39
C LEU A 175 6.79 -24.22 9.32
N SER A 176 7.43 -25.39 9.31
CA SER A 176 8.25 -25.79 8.18
C SER A 176 7.34 -26.11 6.98
N ASN A 177 7.87 -25.98 5.77
CA ASN A 177 7.19 -26.21 4.49
C ASN A 177 5.89 -25.41 4.32
N ALA A 178 5.78 -24.24 4.96
CA ALA A 178 4.59 -23.38 4.88
C ALA A 178 4.57 -22.49 3.62
N LEU A 179 5.73 -22.29 2.99
CA LEU A 179 5.91 -21.56 1.75
C LEU A 179 5.26 -22.29 0.58
N HIS A 180 4.38 -21.61 -0.15
CA HIS A 180 3.82 -22.05 -1.42
C HIS A 180 4.40 -21.27 -2.60
N GLU A 181 4.34 -21.83 -3.82
CA GLU A 181 4.86 -21.18 -5.03
C GLU A 181 4.13 -19.86 -5.36
N CYS A 182 2.84 -19.77 -5.02
CA CYS A 182 2.07 -18.54 -5.17
C CYS A 182 2.61 -17.41 -4.29
N ASP A 183 3.13 -17.72 -3.10
CA ASP A 183 3.68 -16.72 -2.19
C ASP A 183 4.88 -16.01 -2.83
N VAL A 184 5.75 -16.77 -3.52
CA VAL A 184 6.89 -16.19 -4.27
C VAL A 184 6.43 -15.20 -5.32
N ARG A 185 5.40 -15.55 -6.10
CA ARG A 185 4.86 -14.70 -7.17
C ARG A 185 4.22 -13.43 -6.59
N THR A 186 3.37 -13.60 -5.59
CA THR A 186 2.68 -12.51 -4.91
C THR A 186 3.67 -11.55 -4.24
N SER A 187 4.64 -12.06 -3.48
CA SER A 187 5.65 -11.22 -2.81
C SER A 187 6.50 -10.44 -3.80
N ARG A 188 6.87 -11.04 -4.94
CA ARG A 188 7.60 -10.32 -6.00
C ARG A 188 6.78 -9.18 -6.62
N LEU A 189 5.50 -9.41 -6.92
CA LEU A 189 4.63 -8.36 -7.44
C LEU A 189 4.54 -7.19 -6.47
N MET A 190 4.37 -7.48 -5.18
CA MET A 190 4.31 -6.45 -4.13
C MET A 190 5.66 -5.72 -3.95
N ALA A 191 6.79 -6.43 -4.08
CA ALA A 191 8.13 -5.82 -4.06
C ALA A 191 8.36 -4.89 -5.26
N ASN A 192 7.81 -5.21 -6.43
CA ASN A 192 7.87 -4.34 -7.60
C ASN A 192 7.12 -3.03 -7.38
N LEU A 193 5.97 -3.05 -6.68
CA LEU A 193 5.25 -1.81 -6.35
C LEU A 193 6.07 -0.87 -5.45
N LEU A 194 6.80 -1.43 -4.48
CA LEU A 194 7.72 -0.65 -3.64
C LEU A 194 8.93 -0.15 -4.44
N SER A 195 9.43 -0.97 -5.37
CA SER A 195 10.52 -0.61 -6.29
C SER A 195 10.15 0.60 -7.16
N GLU A 196 8.97 0.56 -7.80
CA GLU A 196 8.42 1.67 -8.59
C GLU A 196 8.24 2.95 -7.76
N MET A 197 7.96 2.83 -6.47
CA MET A 197 7.83 3.97 -5.58
C MET A 197 9.19 4.61 -5.26
N LEU A 198 10.21 3.80 -5.00
CA LEU A 198 11.59 4.27 -4.78
C LEU A 198 12.18 4.93 -6.05
N GLU A 199 11.83 4.44 -7.23
CA GLU A 199 12.24 5.05 -8.49
C GLU A 199 11.60 6.43 -8.73
N ARG A 200 10.36 6.63 -8.27
CA ARG A 200 9.66 7.93 -8.38
C ARG A 200 10.19 8.97 -7.42
N GLY A 201 10.48 8.59 -6.18
CA GLY A 201 10.99 9.51 -5.16
C GLY A 201 12.37 10.09 -5.46
N ASP A 202 13.15 9.44 -6.33
CA ASP A 202 14.52 9.83 -6.67
C ASP A 202 14.65 10.62 -7.97
N LYS A 203 13.57 10.73 -8.75
CA LYS A 203 13.58 11.66 -9.88
C LYS A 203 13.64 13.07 -9.30
N PRO A 204 14.71 13.85 -9.56
CA PRO A 204 14.64 15.27 -9.27
C PRO A 204 13.40 15.80 -9.99
N LEU A 205 12.64 16.68 -9.33
CA LEU A 205 11.59 17.47 -9.96
C LEU A 205 12.25 18.38 -11.01
N SER A 206 12.70 17.80 -12.12
CA SER A 206 13.19 18.52 -13.29
C SER A 206 11.96 19.09 -13.98
N GLN A 207 11.57 20.26 -13.49
CA GLN A 207 11.07 21.40 -14.23
C GLN A 207 10.52 21.04 -15.62
N HIS A 208 9.23 20.74 -15.68
CA HIS A 208 8.45 21.23 -16.81
C HIS A 208 8.35 22.74 -16.67
N SER A 209 9.42 23.44 -17.04
CA SER A 209 9.28 24.79 -17.56
C SER A 209 8.71 24.62 -18.97
N PRO A 210 7.50 25.11 -19.28
CA PRO A 210 7.03 25.14 -20.65
C PRO A 210 7.92 26.14 -21.40
N SER A 211 8.99 25.65 -22.02
CA SER A 211 9.80 26.43 -22.95
C SER A 211 9.01 26.62 -24.24
N TRP A 212 8.10 27.60 -24.27
CA TRP A 212 7.47 28.08 -25.51
C TRP A 212 7.25 29.58 -25.57
N PHE A 213 8.05 30.38 -24.87
CA PHE A 213 8.24 31.79 -25.25
C PHE A 213 9.73 32.09 -25.38
N SER A 214 10.25 31.91 -26.58
CA SER A 214 11.45 32.59 -27.07
C SER A 214 11.04 33.93 -27.67
N ASP A 215 11.79 34.96 -27.25
CA ASP A 215 11.96 36.27 -27.90
C ASP A 215 10.75 37.19 -28.02
N GLN A 216 10.49 37.91 -26.94
CA GLN A 216 10.24 39.36 -27.03
C GLN A 216 10.82 40.02 -25.77
N ALA A 217 11.90 40.79 -25.95
CA ALA A 217 12.39 41.72 -24.95
C ALA A 217 11.29 42.74 -24.63
N PRO A 218 10.88 42.90 -23.36
CA PRO A 218 10.04 44.03 -23.00
C PRO A 218 10.91 45.29 -23.03
N GLU A 219 10.57 46.22 -23.93
CA GLU A 219 10.98 47.62 -23.81
C GLU A 219 10.66 48.11 -22.39
N GLN A 220 11.66 48.71 -21.73
CA GLN A 220 11.50 49.32 -20.43
C GLN A 220 10.55 50.53 -20.55
N PRO A 221 9.47 50.62 -19.76
CA PRO A 221 8.80 51.91 -19.55
C PRO A 221 9.63 52.75 -18.59
N GLU A 222 9.87 54.00 -18.98
CA GLU A 222 10.50 55.04 -18.16
C GLU A 222 9.84 55.17 -16.78
N ALA A 223 10.67 55.33 -15.75
CA ALA A 223 10.23 55.56 -14.38
C ALA A 223 9.57 56.96 -14.24
N PRO A 224 8.38 57.08 -13.64
CA PRO A 224 7.88 58.39 -13.26
C PRO A 224 8.61 58.89 -12.00
N GLU A 225 9.07 60.14 -12.08
CA GLU A 225 9.61 60.91 -10.96
C GLU A 225 8.59 60.95 -9.80
N TYR A 226 9.06 60.64 -8.58
CA TYR A 226 8.26 60.70 -7.37
C TYR A 226 8.67 61.95 -6.56
N ASP A 227 7.75 62.89 -6.42
CA ASP A 227 7.86 64.03 -5.49
C ASP A 227 7.67 63.55 -4.03
N PRO A 228 8.39 64.12 -3.05
CA PRO A 228 8.29 63.70 -1.66
C PRO A 228 7.07 64.31 -0.96
N VAL A 229 6.18 63.48 -0.42
CA VAL A 229 5.10 63.93 0.47
C VAL A 229 5.17 63.23 1.84
N VAL A 230 5.61 64.03 2.82
CA VAL A 230 5.16 64.24 4.21
C VAL A 230 4.64 63.04 5.04
N PRO A 231 5.11 62.87 6.30
CA PRO A 231 4.79 61.72 7.15
C PRO A 231 3.41 61.81 7.81
N VAL A 232 2.69 60.68 7.87
CA VAL A 232 1.47 60.55 8.68
C VAL A 232 1.58 59.40 9.69
N GLN A 233 1.65 59.88 10.93
CA GLN A 233 1.26 59.39 12.25
C GLN A 233 0.77 57.94 12.48
N LYS A 234 1.26 57.45 13.64
CA LYS A 234 0.83 56.30 14.45
C LYS A 234 -0.67 56.06 14.41
N ILE A 235 -1.05 54.81 14.15
CA ILE A 235 -2.32 54.25 14.57
C ILE A 235 -2.04 53.19 15.62
N GLU A 236 -2.76 53.35 16.72
CA GLU A 236 -2.67 52.62 17.97
C GLU A 236 -3.06 51.15 17.81
N THR A 237 -2.28 50.28 18.45
CA THR A 237 -2.61 48.88 18.69
C THR A 237 -3.79 48.80 19.66
N ASN A 238 -4.93 48.30 19.20
CA ASN A 238 -6.01 47.91 20.09
C ASN A 238 -5.91 46.41 20.38
N GLU A 239 -5.33 46.09 21.55
CA GLU A 239 -5.47 44.80 22.21
C GLU A 239 -6.90 44.66 22.71
N SER A 240 -7.72 43.81 22.09
CA SER A 240 -8.97 43.29 22.67
C SER A 240 -9.56 42.15 21.83
N ASN A 241 -9.12 40.91 22.07
CA ASN A 241 -10.03 39.75 22.24
C ASN A 241 -9.21 38.47 22.46
N ALA A 242 -8.69 38.33 23.69
CA ALA A 242 -8.46 37.03 24.28
C ALA A 242 -9.75 36.64 25.01
N ALA A 243 -10.54 35.73 24.43
CA ALA A 243 -11.40 34.78 25.15
C ALA A 243 -12.25 33.94 24.17
N ARG A 244 -12.17 32.61 24.36
CA ARG A 244 -13.11 31.57 23.90
C ARG A 244 -12.97 31.07 22.46
N ALA A 245 -12.01 30.18 22.27
CA ALA A 245 -12.19 29.02 21.40
C ALA A 245 -12.23 27.77 22.30
N GLU A 246 -13.36 27.59 23.00
CA GLU A 246 -13.69 26.33 23.64
C GLU A 246 -13.98 25.32 22.51
N HIS A 247 -13.39 24.12 22.64
CA HIS A 247 -13.48 23.03 21.70
C HIS A 247 -14.94 22.69 21.32
N ASP A 248 -15.34 22.99 20.09
CA ASP A 248 -16.58 22.48 19.51
C ASP A 248 -16.34 21.04 19.03
N LEU A 249 -16.27 20.12 19.99
CA LEU A 249 -16.21 18.68 19.74
C LEU A 249 -17.56 18.25 19.19
N ALA A 250 -17.58 17.78 17.94
CA ALA A 250 -18.77 17.25 17.30
C ALA A 250 -19.42 16.20 18.21
N SER A 251 -20.67 16.40 18.60
CA SER A 251 -21.39 15.50 19.51
C SER A 251 -21.90 14.22 18.84
N HIS A 252 -21.79 14.11 17.52
CA HIS A 252 -22.29 13.00 16.72
C HIS A 252 -21.34 12.64 15.56
N CYS A 253 -21.25 11.36 15.22
CA CYS A 253 -20.50 10.86 14.08
C CYS A 253 -21.11 11.35 12.76
N ARG A 254 -20.32 12.01 11.90
CA ARG A 254 -20.77 12.50 10.59
C ARG A 254 -21.12 11.39 9.58
N VAL A 255 -20.66 10.15 9.80
CA VAL A 255 -20.88 9.02 8.89
C VAL A 255 -22.13 8.22 9.25
N CYS A 256 -22.43 8.04 10.54
CA CYS A 256 -23.54 7.18 10.99
C CYS A 256 -24.56 7.88 11.90
N GLY A 257 -24.33 9.14 12.30
CA GLY A 257 -25.26 9.95 13.08
C GLY A 257 -25.38 9.57 14.57
N ARG A 258 -24.55 8.64 15.08
CA ARG A 258 -24.60 8.24 16.49
C ARG A 258 -23.91 9.27 17.41
N PRO A 259 -24.44 9.53 18.61
CA PRO A 259 -23.80 10.42 19.58
C PRO A 259 -22.52 9.81 20.14
N PHE A 260 -21.50 10.63 20.40
CA PHE A 260 -20.30 10.19 21.11
C PHE A 260 -20.58 10.17 22.63
N SER A 261 -20.42 9.00 23.27
CA SER A 261 -20.49 8.87 24.73
C SER A 261 -19.20 9.38 25.38
N GLY A 262 -19.31 10.12 26.48
CA GLY A 262 -18.19 10.83 27.13
C GLY A 262 -17.05 9.98 27.70
N GLU A 263 -17.01 8.67 27.45
CA GLU A 263 -15.91 7.77 27.82
C GLU A 263 -15.03 7.34 26.63
N GLU A 264 -15.32 7.80 25.42
CA GLU A 264 -14.49 7.58 24.22
C GLU A 264 -13.83 8.90 23.79
N ALA A 265 -12.89 9.40 24.60
CA ALA A 265 -12.01 10.51 24.24
C ALA A 265 -10.58 9.98 24.03
N PHE A 266 -10.07 10.11 22.81
CA PHE A 266 -8.64 10.12 22.49
C PHE A 266 -8.13 11.56 22.48
#